data_AF-A0AAD9PWF8-F1
#
_entry.id   AF-A0AAD9PWF8-F1
#
_cell.length_a   1.000
_cell.length_b   1.000
_cell.length_c   1.000
_cell.angle_alpha   90.00
_cell.angle_beta   90.00
_cell.angle_gamma   90.00
#
_symmetry.space_group_name_H-M   'P 1'
#
loop_
_entity.id
_entity.type
_entity.pdbx_description
1 polymer ?
#
loop_
_entity_poly.entity_id
_entity_poly.type
_entity_poly.pdbx_seq_one_letter_code
_entity_poly.pdbx_strand_id
1 'polypeptide(L)'
;MVNAHPIALFLIVNSHPIALFLMVNSHPIALFLMVYSHPIALFVVVNPHPIALFVKVNSHPITLLLMVNSHPITLSHVSPYRSFSHGELSPHRSFSHGELSPIALFLMVNSHPIALFLMVNSHPIALFLMVNSHPIALFSW
;
A
#
# COMPACT_ATOMS: atom_id res chain seq x y z
N MET A 1 -1.52 55.66 -24.12
CA MET A 1 -0.87 55.31 -22.84
C MET A 1 -1.56 55.97 -21.62
N VAL A 2 -2.89 56.18 -21.64
CA VAL A 2 -3.59 57.07 -20.68
C VAL A 2 -4.15 56.33 -19.46
N ASN A 3 -4.28 54.99 -19.52
CA ASN A 3 -4.92 54.20 -18.45
C ASN A 3 -3.93 53.60 -17.44
N ALA A 4 -2.61 53.72 -17.63
CA ALA A 4 -1.63 53.05 -16.76
C ALA A 4 -1.57 53.67 -15.35
N HIS A 5 -1.73 54.99 -15.25
CA HIS A 5 -1.60 55.72 -13.99
C HIS A 5 -2.77 55.44 -13.00
N PRO A 6 -4.04 55.47 -13.45
CA PRO A 6 -5.17 55.10 -12.58
C PRO A 6 -5.14 53.62 -12.16
N ILE A 7 -4.70 52.73 -13.07
CA ILE A 7 -4.56 51.29 -12.78
C ILE A 7 -3.46 51.06 -11.72
N ALA A 8 -2.32 51.74 -11.84
CA ALA A 8 -1.24 51.60 -10.87
C ALA A 8 -1.66 52.05 -9.46
N LEU A 9 -2.35 53.19 -9.36
CA LEU A 9 -2.82 53.71 -8.07
C LEU A 9 -3.91 52.81 -7.46
N PHE A 10 -4.82 52.30 -8.29
CA PHE A 10 -5.82 51.31 -7.88
C PHE A 10 -5.15 50.02 -7.35
N LEU A 11 -4.12 49.50 -8.00
CA LEU A 11 -3.39 48.32 -7.54
C LEU A 11 -2.63 48.58 -6.23
N ILE A 12 -1.98 49.75 -6.09
CA ILE A 12 -1.26 50.11 -4.86
C ILE A 12 -2.22 50.20 -3.67
N VAL A 13 -3.35 50.88 -3.82
CA VAL A 13 -4.33 51.04 -2.74
C VAL A 13 -4.98 49.71 -2.34
N ASN A 14 -5.21 48.79 -3.29
CA ASN A 14 -5.79 47.48 -2.99
C ASN A 14 -4.75 46.45 -2.51
N SER A 15 -3.49 46.56 -2.92
CA SER A 15 -2.44 45.61 -2.54
C SER A 15 -2.10 45.66 -1.04
N HIS A 16 -2.18 46.84 -0.41
CA HIS A 16 -1.79 46.99 0.99
C HIS A 16 -2.77 46.29 1.97
N PRO A 17 -4.10 46.46 1.84
CA PRO A 17 -5.08 45.71 2.62
C PRO A 17 -5.04 44.20 2.32
N ILE A 18 -4.82 43.81 1.06
CA ILE A 18 -4.68 42.38 0.66
C ILE A 18 -3.44 41.76 1.32
N ALA A 19 -2.31 42.46 1.33
CA ALA A 19 -1.08 41.98 1.96
C ALA A 19 -1.24 41.82 3.48
N LEU A 20 -1.89 42.77 4.16
CA LEU A 20 -2.19 42.66 5.59
C LEU A 20 -3.16 41.52 5.88
N PHE A 21 -4.21 41.37 5.07
CA PHE A 21 -5.16 40.26 5.19
C PHE A 21 -4.45 38.91 5.02
N LEU A 22 -3.58 38.76 4.02
CA LEU A 22 -2.80 37.53 3.83
C LEU A 22 -1.82 37.29 4.97
N MET A 23 -1.13 38.34 5.46
CA MET A 23 -0.17 38.21 6.56
C MET A 23 -0.83 37.73 7.85
N VAL A 24 -1.96 38.35 8.22
CA VAL A 24 -2.71 38.00 9.44
C VAL A 24 -3.30 36.59 9.36
N ASN A 25 -3.74 36.15 8.18
CA ASN A 25 -4.32 34.82 8.00
C ASN A 25 -3.26 33.72 7.76
N SER A 26 -2.08 34.05 7.22
CA SER A 26 -1.04 33.05 6.89
C SER A 26 -0.49 32.32 8.12
N HIS A 27 -0.33 33.03 9.24
CA HIS A 27 0.24 32.46 10.46
C HIS A 27 -0.69 31.43 11.12
N PRO A 28 -1.98 31.73 11.36
CA PRO A 28 -2.95 30.74 11.82
C PRO A 28 -3.07 29.54 10.89
N ILE A 29 -3.09 29.76 9.56
CA ILE A 29 -3.17 28.67 8.57
C ILE A 29 -1.92 27.78 8.63
N ALA A 30 -0.73 28.37 8.73
CA ALA A 30 0.53 27.62 8.83
C ALA A 30 0.57 26.76 10.10
N LEU A 31 0.13 27.29 11.24
CA LEU A 31 0.04 26.52 12.49
C LEU A 31 -0.99 25.41 12.40
N PHE A 32 -2.16 25.69 11.82
CA PHE A 32 -3.20 24.69 11.59
C PHE A 32 -2.68 23.53 10.73
N LEU A 33 -2.02 23.85 9.61
CA LEU A 33 -1.41 22.84 8.74
C LEU A 33 -0.30 22.05 9.44
N MET A 34 0.54 22.70 10.24
CA MET A 34 1.60 22.03 10.98
C MET A 34 1.03 21.04 12.00
N VAL A 35 0.01 21.44 12.77
CA VAL A 35 -0.63 20.62 13.79
C VAL A 35 -1.38 19.43 13.17
N TYR A 36 -1.98 19.59 11.98
CA TYR A 36 -2.70 18.50 11.30
C TYR A 36 -1.81 17.59 10.45
N SER A 37 -0.75 18.10 9.84
CA SER A 37 0.15 17.29 9.01
C SER A 37 1.04 16.37 9.83
N HIS A 38 1.41 16.76 11.05
CA HIS A 38 2.31 15.98 11.89
C HIS A 38 1.74 14.60 12.31
N PRO A 39 0.50 14.52 12.83
CA PRO A 39 -0.14 13.24 13.16
C PRO A 39 -0.37 12.38 11.92
N ILE A 40 -0.74 12.99 10.79
CA ILE A 40 -0.90 12.29 9.51
C ILE A 40 0.42 11.66 9.07
N ALA A 41 1.52 12.42 9.11
CA ALA A 41 2.83 11.94 8.73
C ALA A 41 3.29 10.78 9.62
N LEU A 42 3.13 10.90 10.95
CA LEU A 42 3.45 9.82 11.88
C LEU A 42 2.61 8.57 11.61
N PHE A 43 1.31 8.74 11.38
CA PHE A 43 0.41 7.62 11.12
C PHE A 43 0.75 6.90 9.81
N VAL A 44 1.08 7.65 8.75
CA VAL A 44 1.53 7.11 7.46
C VAL A 44 2.88 6.40 7.57
N VAL A 45 3.78 6.84 8.45
CA VAL A 45 5.12 6.23 8.60
C VAL A 45 5.11 5.02 9.54
N VAL A 46 4.35 5.06 10.63
CA VAL A 46 4.39 4.02 11.68
C VAL A 46 3.54 2.81 11.30
N ASN A 47 2.38 3.01 10.66
CA ASN A 47 1.43 1.92 10.40
C ASN A 47 1.88 0.90 9.33
N PRO A 48 2.61 1.28 8.26
CA PRO A 48 3.12 0.30 7.28
C PRO A 48 4.10 -0.70 7.88
N HIS A 49 4.79 -0.34 8.97
CA HIS A 49 5.88 -1.16 9.50
C HIS A 49 5.38 -2.48 10.14
N PRO A 50 4.39 -2.48 11.06
CA PRO A 50 3.75 -3.70 11.55
C PRO A 50 3.06 -4.51 10.44
N ILE A 51 2.43 -3.84 9.48
CA ILE A 51 1.73 -4.49 8.36
C ILE A 51 2.74 -5.25 7.48
N ALA A 52 3.84 -4.61 7.12
CA ALA A 52 4.90 -5.22 6.32
C ALA A 52 5.55 -6.41 7.04
N LEU A 53 5.78 -6.29 8.36
CA LEU A 53 6.35 -7.36 9.17
C LEU A 53 5.40 -8.56 9.22
N PHE A 54 4.11 -8.31 9.46
CA PHE A 54 3.08 -9.36 9.50
C PHE A 54 2.98 -10.10 8.16
N VAL A 55 2.91 -9.37 7.04
CA VAL A 55 2.86 -9.98 5.70
C VAL A 55 4.13 -10.78 5.43
N LYS A 56 5.30 -10.27 5.80
CA LYS A 56 6.60 -10.92 5.60
C LYS A 56 6.74 -12.23 6.40
N VAL A 57 6.36 -12.22 7.68
CA VAL A 57 6.41 -13.43 8.53
C VAL A 57 5.48 -14.52 8.01
N ASN A 58 4.33 -14.14 7.46
CA ASN A 58 3.38 -15.10 6.88
C ASN A 58 3.77 -15.55 5.46
N SER A 59 4.47 -14.73 4.67
CA SER A 59 4.88 -15.09 3.30
C SER A 59 6.13 -15.97 3.26
N HIS A 60 7.05 -15.84 4.22
CA HIS A 60 8.28 -16.63 4.24
C HIS A 60 8.06 -18.17 4.27
N PRO A 61 7.22 -18.73 5.17
CA PRO A 61 6.90 -20.15 5.17
C PRO A 61 6.23 -20.60 3.87
N ILE A 62 5.36 -19.76 3.30
CA ILE A 62 4.67 -20.02 2.03
C ILE A 62 5.68 -20.15 0.89
N THR A 63 6.64 -19.23 0.79
CA THR A 63 7.68 -19.26 -0.25
C THR A 63 8.58 -20.48 -0.13
N LEU A 64 9.00 -20.85 1.09
CA LEU A 64 9.80 -22.06 1.32
C LEU A 64 9.04 -23.33 0.93
N LEU A 65 7.77 -23.42 1.29
CA LEU A 65 6.91 -24.56 0.94
C LEU A 65 6.76 -24.67 -0.59
N LEU A 66 6.57 -23.54 -1.28
CA LEU A 66 6.55 -23.52 -2.75
C LEU A 66 7.90 -23.94 -3.37
N MET A 67 9.02 -23.49 -2.81
CA MET A 67 10.37 -23.82 -3.31
C MET A 67 10.68 -25.32 -3.14
N VAL A 68 10.43 -25.87 -1.94
CA VAL A 68 10.67 -27.29 -1.65
C VAL A 68 9.82 -28.21 -2.51
N ASN A 69 8.58 -27.82 -2.84
CA ASN A 69 7.68 -28.63 -3.67
C ASN A 69 7.90 -28.43 -5.19
N SER A 70 8.47 -27.32 -5.64
CA SER A 70 8.75 -27.09 -7.07
C SER A 70 10.02 -27.80 -7.56
N HIS A 71 11.02 -27.98 -6.69
CA HIS A 71 12.25 -28.70 -7.02
C HIS A 71 12.05 -30.18 -7.46
N PRO A 72 11.30 -31.04 -6.75
CA PRO A 72 11.07 -32.42 -7.19
C PRO A 72 10.25 -32.53 -8.48
N ILE A 73 9.30 -31.60 -8.73
CA ILE A 73 8.50 -31.57 -9.96
C ILE A 73 9.41 -31.33 -11.18
N THR A 74 10.39 -30.42 -11.07
CA THR A 74 11.35 -30.15 -12.17
C THR A 74 12.32 -31.31 -12.41
N LEU A 75 12.74 -32.02 -11.36
CA LEU A 75 13.69 -33.14 -11.45
C LEU A 75 13.02 -34.38 -12.06
N SER A 76 11.74 -34.61 -11.77
CA SER A 76 10.94 -35.65 -12.42
C SER A 76 10.80 -35.44 -13.94
N HIS A 77 10.78 -34.19 -14.41
CA HIS A 77 10.66 -33.85 -15.84
C HIS A 77 12.00 -33.95 -16.60
N VAL A 78 13.13 -33.87 -15.90
CA VAL A 78 14.51 -33.85 -16.47
C VAL A 78 15.22 -35.21 -16.37
N SER A 79 14.58 -36.25 -15.83
CA SER A 79 15.06 -37.63 -15.95
C SER A 79 14.33 -38.46 -17.02
N PRO A 80 14.52 -38.24 -18.35
CA PRO A 80 13.99 -39.17 -19.36
C PRO A 80 14.73 -40.52 -19.46
N TYR A 81 15.75 -40.84 -18.65
CA TYR A 81 16.68 -41.91 -19.04
C TYR A 81 17.13 -42.95 -17.98
N ARG A 82 16.54 -43.08 -16.77
CA ARG A 82 17.12 -44.05 -15.80
C ARG A 82 16.24 -44.81 -14.79
N SER A 83 15.04 -45.25 -15.16
CA SER A 83 14.33 -46.30 -14.39
C SER A 83 13.18 -46.90 -15.23
N PHE A 84 13.46 -47.86 -16.11
CA PHE A 84 13.27 -49.32 -15.95
C PHE A 84 11.81 -49.80 -15.77
N SER A 85 11.26 -50.30 -16.88
CA SER A 85 10.54 -51.58 -17.07
C SER A 85 9.24 -51.91 -16.32
N HIS A 86 8.20 -52.10 -17.15
CA HIS A 86 7.01 -52.96 -17.00
C HIS A 86 5.94 -52.56 -15.95
N GLY A 87 4.79 -52.12 -16.49
CA GLY A 87 3.50 -52.12 -15.81
C GLY A 87 3.15 -50.82 -15.09
N GLU A 88 1.97 -50.31 -15.41
CA GLU A 88 1.21 -49.28 -14.67
C GLU A 88 1.67 -47.81 -14.72
N LEU A 89 0.88 -47.05 -15.48
CA LEU A 89 0.43 -45.67 -15.25
C LEU A 89 1.48 -44.66 -14.76
N SER A 90 2.04 -43.94 -15.73
CA SER A 90 2.65 -42.60 -15.65
C SER A 90 2.61 -41.90 -14.27
N PRO A 91 3.70 -41.98 -13.48
CA PRO A 91 3.84 -41.30 -12.19
C PRO A 91 3.67 -39.76 -12.25
N HIS A 92 3.83 -39.14 -13.42
CA HIS A 92 3.75 -37.68 -13.58
C HIS A 92 2.34 -37.10 -13.44
N ARG A 93 1.27 -37.89 -13.69
CA ARG A 93 -0.12 -37.39 -13.60
C ARG A 93 -0.68 -37.51 -12.18
N SER A 94 -0.19 -38.46 -11.40
CA SER A 94 -0.58 -38.70 -10.01
C SER A 94 0.14 -37.78 -9.02
N PHE A 95 1.42 -37.45 -9.27
CA PHE A 95 2.19 -36.53 -8.41
C PHE A 95 1.63 -35.10 -8.44
N SER A 96 1.25 -34.61 -9.62
CA SER A 96 0.71 -33.25 -9.80
C SER A 96 -0.66 -33.05 -9.17
N HIS A 97 -1.57 -34.03 -9.23
CA HIS A 97 -2.89 -33.87 -8.63
C HIS A 97 -2.93 -34.14 -7.11
N GLY A 98 -2.06 -35.00 -6.59
CA GLY A 98 -1.98 -35.30 -5.15
C GLY A 98 -1.30 -34.22 -4.31
N GLU A 99 -0.22 -33.62 -4.80
CA GLU A 99 0.56 -32.62 -4.04
C GLU A 99 0.07 -31.18 -4.19
N LEU A 100 -0.58 -30.84 -5.32
CA LEU A 100 -1.14 -29.49 -5.51
C LEU A 100 -2.37 -29.24 -4.62
N SER A 101 -3.10 -30.28 -4.21
CA SER A 101 -4.30 -30.15 -3.37
C SER A 101 -3.98 -29.67 -1.93
N PRO A 102 -3.03 -30.27 -1.19
CA PRO A 102 -2.59 -29.77 0.11
C PRO A 102 -2.00 -28.36 0.07
N ILE A 103 -1.21 -28.04 -0.98
CA ILE A 103 -0.58 -26.72 -1.14
C ILE A 103 -1.64 -25.66 -1.41
N ALA A 104 -2.61 -25.93 -2.27
CA ALA A 104 -3.71 -25.02 -2.56
C ALA A 104 -4.57 -24.75 -1.32
N LEU A 105 -4.88 -25.78 -0.53
CA LEU A 105 -5.58 -25.63 0.75
C LEU A 105 -4.77 -24.82 1.75
N PHE A 106 -3.47 -25.08 1.86
CA PHE A 106 -2.57 -24.32 2.73
C PHE A 106 -2.51 -22.83 2.33
N LEU A 107 -2.39 -22.52 1.03
CA LEU A 107 -2.43 -21.15 0.52
C LEU A 107 -3.78 -20.48 0.79
N MET A 108 -4.89 -21.18 0.55
CA MET A 108 -6.24 -20.66 0.80
C MET A 108 -6.42 -20.32 2.28
N VAL A 109 -6.05 -21.23 3.18
CA VAL A 109 -6.17 -21.04 4.64
C VAL A 109 -5.27 -19.91 5.15
N ASN A 110 -4.09 -19.69 4.56
CA ASN A 110 -3.19 -18.60 4.98
C ASN A 110 -3.53 -17.26 4.31
N SER A 111 -4.11 -17.26 3.10
CA SER A 111 -4.49 -16.03 2.38
C SER A 111 -5.64 -15.28 3.04
N HIS A 112 -6.60 -16.01 3.62
CA HIS A 112 -7.79 -15.42 4.26
C HIS A 112 -7.44 -14.56 5.49
N PRO A 113 -6.65 -15.03 6.47
CA PRO A 113 -6.19 -14.21 7.60
C PRO A 113 -5.38 -13.00 7.17
N ILE A 114 -4.52 -13.13 6.15
CA ILE A 114 -3.72 -12.02 5.61
C ILE A 114 -4.63 -10.95 5.00
N ALA A 115 -5.59 -11.36 4.17
CA ALA A 115 -6.53 -10.45 3.54
C ALA A 115 -7.40 -9.73 4.59
N LEU A 116 -7.90 -10.45 5.59
CA LEU A 116 -8.73 -9.90 6.66
C LEU A 116 -7.93 -8.92 7.52
N PHE A 117 -6.70 -9.27 7.88
CA PHE A 117 -5.79 -8.37 8.60
C PHE A 117 -5.52 -7.08 7.82
N LEU A 118 -5.26 -7.17 6.51
CA LEU A 118 -5.07 -5.99 5.67
C LEU A 118 -6.34 -5.14 5.56
N MET A 119 -7.51 -5.77 5.43
CA MET A 119 -8.79 -5.06 5.34
C MET A 119 -9.11 -4.32 6.64
N VAL A 120 -8.96 -4.97 7.79
CA VAL A 120 -9.22 -4.38 9.11
C VAL A 120 -8.24 -3.25 9.43
N ASN A 121 -6.98 -3.32 8.98
CA ASN A 121 -6.02 -2.24 9.19
C ASN A 121 -6.16 -1.09 8.17
N SER A 122 -6.56 -1.36 6.92
CA SER A 122 -6.68 -0.35 5.87
C SER A 122 -7.90 0.56 6.01
N HIS A 123 -9.02 0.05 6.53
CA HIS A 123 -10.24 0.85 6.73
C HIS A 123 -10.05 2.02 7.72
N PRO A 124 -9.55 1.81 8.94
CA PRO A 124 -9.26 2.91 9.86
C PRO A 124 -8.23 3.88 9.31
N ILE A 125 -7.25 3.39 8.53
CA ILE A 125 -6.25 4.24 7.88
C ILE A 125 -6.90 5.18 6.86
N ALA A 126 -7.73 4.63 5.98
CA ALA A 126 -8.42 5.42 4.96
C ALA A 126 -9.35 6.46 5.60
N LEU A 127 -10.10 6.07 6.63
CA LEU A 127 -11.02 6.98 7.32
C LEU A 127 -10.28 8.09 8.08
N PHE A 128 -9.17 7.75 8.76
CA PHE A 128 -8.30 8.71 9.43
C PHE A 128 -7.72 9.71 8.42
N LEU A 129 -7.23 9.26 7.27
CA LEU A 129 -6.71 10.14 6.23
C LEU A 129 -7.81 11.03 5.63
N MET A 130 -9.00 10.48 5.38
CA MET A 130 -10.14 11.23 4.84
C MET A 130 -10.58 12.34 5.79
N VAL A 131 -10.84 12.02 7.07
CA VAL A 131 -11.30 13.00 8.06
C VAL A 131 -10.26 14.10 8.31
N ASN A 132 -8.97 13.76 8.29
CA ASN A 132 -7.90 14.73 8.55
C ASN A 132 -7.44 15.50 7.30
N SER A 133 -7.85 15.11 6.09
CA SER A 133 -7.55 15.84 4.85
C SER A 133 -8.61 16.87 4.47
N HIS A 134 -9.85 16.70 4.92
CA HIS A 134 -10.94 17.65 4.65
C HIS A 134 -10.72 19.08 5.17
N PRO A 135 -10.22 19.30 6.41
CA PRO A 135 -9.93 20.64 6.88
C PRO A 135 -8.80 21.29 6.08
N ILE A 136 -7.78 20.51 5.70
CA ILE A 136 -6.61 20.99 4.93
C ILE A 136 -7.02 21.53 3.56
N ALA A 137 -7.99 20.88 2.88
CA ALA A 137 -8.51 21.32 1.60
C ALA A 137 -9.38 22.60 1.70
N LEU A 138 -9.96 22.88 2.87
CA LEU A 138 -10.81 24.04 3.10
C LEU A 138 -9.98 25.32 3.33
N PHE A 139 -8.76 25.18 3.86
CA PHE A 139 -7.81 26.29 4.05
C PHE A 139 -6.89 26.54 2.84
N SER A 140 -7.04 25.80 1.74
CA SER A 140 -6.21 25.94 0.53
C SER A 140 -6.84 26.80 -0.58
N TRP A 141 -7.86 27.63 -0.27
CA TRP A 141 -8.52 28.54 -1.23
C TRP A 141 -8.42 29.99 -0.80
#